data_AF-G5K320-F1
#
_entry.id   AF-G5K320-F1
#
_cell.length_a   1.000
_cell.length_b   1.000
_cell.length_c   1.000
_cell.angle_alpha   90.00
_cell.angle_beta   90.00
_cell.angle_gamma   90.00
#
_symmetry.space_group_name_H-M   'P 1'
#
loop_
_entity.id
_entity.type
_entity.pdbx_description
1 polymer ?
#
loop_
_entity_poly.entity_id
_entity_poly.type
_entity_poly.pdbx_seq_one_letter_code
_entity_poly.pdbx_strand_id
1 'polypeptide(L)'
;MTKINRLPKHKTSRKSKQVKQEILPSTLNTLAYQGLFPSGLMQVTPNYFSQTYRLGDVNYQTVGLEEKGTIIEAYSDLINSLDEKTNF
;
A
#
# COMPACT_ATOMS: atom_id res chain seq x y z
N MET A 1 -12.07 -35.15 54.17
CA MET A 1 -12.28 -33.99 53.28
C MET A 1 -11.11 -33.90 52.31
N THR A 2 -11.40 -34.00 51.03
CA THR A 2 -10.47 -34.27 49.92
C THR A 2 -9.62 -33.03 49.59
N LYS A 3 -8.29 -33.19 49.49
CA LYS A 3 -7.37 -32.11 49.07
C LYS A 3 -7.49 -31.91 47.56
N ILE A 4 -7.92 -30.71 47.14
CA ILE A 4 -8.01 -30.32 45.73
C ILE A 4 -6.62 -29.86 45.26
N ASN A 5 -6.02 -30.62 44.35
CA ASN A 5 -4.76 -30.25 43.70
C ASN A 5 -4.97 -29.02 42.80
N ARG A 6 -4.21 -27.94 43.05
CA ARG A 6 -4.13 -26.79 42.14
C ARG A 6 -3.17 -27.15 41.00
N LEU A 7 -3.70 -27.24 39.78
CA LEU A 7 -2.89 -27.30 38.56
C LEU A 7 -2.11 -25.98 38.37
N PRO A 8 -0.82 -26.01 38.01
CA PRO A 8 -0.08 -24.79 37.71
C PRO A 8 -0.59 -24.19 36.39
N LYS A 9 -1.05 -22.93 36.43
CA LYS A 9 -1.36 -22.16 35.23
C LYS A 9 -0.07 -21.87 34.47
N HIS A 10 0.20 -22.65 33.42
CA HIS A 10 1.25 -22.35 32.46
C HIS A 10 0.84 -21.11 31.64
N LYS A 11 1.28 -19.91 32.05
CA LYS A 11 1.16 -18.71 31.22
C LYS A 11 2.18 -18.81 30.08
N THR A 12 1.82 -19.48 29.00
CA THR A 12 2.55 -19.36 27.74
C THR A 12 2.21 -18.01 27.11
N SER A 13 2.85 -16.93 27.57
CA SER A 13 2.90 -15.69 26.81
C SER A 13 3.78 -15.96 25.58
N ARG A 14 3.16 -16.40 24.47
CA ARG A 14 3.79 -16.33 23.15
C ARG A 14 3.94 -14.85 22.82
N LYS A 15 5.04 -14.24 23.24
CA LYS A 15 5.49 -12.96 22.67
C LYS A 15 5.76 -13.26 21.20
N SER A 16 4.83 -12.88 20.33
CA SER A 16 5.10 -12.84 18.90
C SER A 16 6.29 -11.90 18.74
N LYS A 17 7.46 -12.46 18.44
CA LYS A 17 8.60 -11.67 17.97
C LYS A 17 8.11 -11.06 16.66
N GLN A 18 7.69 -9.79 16.70
CA GLN A 18 7.54 -9.01 15.49
C GLN A 18 8.93 -8.97 14.86
N VAL A 19 9.12 -9.78 13.83
CA VAL A 19 10.31 -9.69 12.98
C VAL A 19 10.23 -8.31 12.38
N LYS A 20 11.06 -7.40 12.90
CA LYS A 20 11.19 -6.04 12.38
C LYS A 20 11.80 -6.23 10.99
N GLN A 21 10.95 -6.25 9.97
CA GLN A 21 11.39 -6.29 8.59
C GLN A 21 12.33 -5.10 8.40
N GLU A 22 13.55 -5.36 7.93
CA GLU A 22 14.46 -4.30 7.54
C GLU A 22 13.83 -3.60 6.34
N ILE A 23 13.37 -2.36 6.56
CA ILE A 23 12.78 -1.54 5.52
C ILE A 23 13.93 -1.05 4.66
N LEU A 24 14.10 -1.64 3.47
CA LEU A 24 15.07 -1.16 2.50
C LEU A 24 14.76 0.29 2.12
N PRO A 25 15.77 1.10 1.79
CA PRO A 25 15.56 2.42 1.23
C PRO A 25 14.66 2.33 -0.02
N SER A 26 13.56 3.07 -0.01
CA SER A 26 12.64 3.17 -1.14
C SER A 26 12.30 4.64 -1.37
N THR A 27 11.83 4.99 -2.57
CA THR A 27 11.34 6.35 -2.86
C THR A 27 10.23 6.78 -1.91
N LEU A 28 9.43 5.85 -1.37
CA LEU A 28 8.41 6.17 -0.38
C LEU A 28 9.01 6.67 0.94
N ASN A 29 10.26 6.31 1.24
CA ASN A 29 10.93 6.73 2.48
C ASN A 29 11.33 8.21 2.46
N THR A 30 11.27 8.90 1.31
CA THR A 30 11.57 10.33 1.19
C THR A 30 10.32 11.21 1.25
N LEU A 31 9.12 10.62 1.20
CA LEU A 31 7.85 11.35 1.22
C LEU A 31 7.42 11.64 2.66
N ALA A 32 6.93 12.86 2.90
CA ALA A 32 6.31 13.20 4.17
C ALA A 32 4.83 12.77 4.17
N TYR A 33 4.49 11.78 4.98
CA TYR A 33 3.11 11.32 5.21
C TYR A 33 2.93 10.84 6.66
N GLN A 34 1.71 10.91 7.17
CA GLN A 34 1.29 10.39 8.47
C GLN A 34 0.86 8.92 8.40
N GLY A 35 0.25 8.52 7.29
CA GLY A 35 -0.15 7.13 7.04
C GLY A 35 -0.19 6.81 5.55
N LEU A 36 0.19 5.58 5.20
CA LEU A 36 0.07 5.02 3.86
C LEU A 36 -0.81 3.77 3.95
N PHE A 37 -1.93 3.78 3.22
CA PHE A 37 -2.88 2.68 3.17
C PHE A 37 -2.54 1.73 2.01
N PRO A 38 -2.92 0.43 2.09
CA PRO A 38 -2.67 -0.53 1.01
C PRO A 38 -3.28 -0.13 -0.35
N SER A 39 -4.31 0.72 -0.35
CA SER A 39 -4.91 1.28 -1.57
C SER A 39 -4.04 2.29 -2.29
N GLY A 40 -2.92 2.73 -1.71
CA GLY A 40 -2.10 3.83 -2.21
C GLY A 40 -2.57 5.21 -1.75
N LEU A 41 -3.61 5.28 -0.91
CA LEU A 41 -4.03 6.51 -0.25
C LEU A 41 -2.97 6.88 0.80
N MET A 42 -2.57 8.15 0.82
CA MET A 42 -1.60 8.71 1.76
C MET A 42 -2.23 9.87 2.50
N GLN A 43 -2.23 9.80 3.82
CA GLN A 43 -2.59 10.93 4.68
C GLN A 43 -1.36 11.81 4.85
N VAL A 44 -1.33 13.00 4.26
CA VAL A 44 -0.22 13.94 4.38
C VAL A 44 -0.40 14.81 5.63
N THR A 45 -1.61 15.30 5.85
CA THR A 45 -2.07 15.93 7.09
C THR A 45 -3.46 15.39 7.45
N PRO A 46 -4.03 15.68 8.64
CA PRO A 46 -5.36 15.18 9.00
C PRO A 46 -6.48 15.56 8.01
N ASN A 47 -6.31 16.64 7.25
CA ASN A 47 -7.31 17.16 6.32
C ASN A 47 -6.79 17.21 4.86
N TYR A 48 -5.66 16.56 4.57
CA TYR A 48 -5.07 16.57 3.24
C TYR A 48 -4.48 15.21 2.90
N PHE A 49 -4.99 14.64 1.82
CA PHE A 49 -4.64 13.31 1.34
C PHE A 49 -4.07 13.39 -0.08
N SER A 50 -3.22 12.42 -0.41
CA SER A 50 -2.74 12.19 -1.78
C SER A 50 -2.97 10.72 -2.14
N GLN A 51 -3.18 10.45 -3.42
CA GLN A 51 -3.41 9.10 -3.92
C GLN A 51 -2.29 8.72 -4.89
N THR A 52 -1.68 7.56 -4.68
CA THR A 52 -0.72 6.97 -5.61
C THR A 52 -1.34 5.81 -6.36
N TYR A 53 -1.02 5.70 -7.64
CA TYR A 53 -1.47 4.62 -8.51
C TYR A 53 -0.27 3.81 -8.99
N ARG A 54 -0.37 2.49 -8.92
CA ARG A 54 0.62 1.59 -9.52
C ARG A 54 0.20 1.30 -10.95
N LEU A 55 0.95 1.86 -11.90
CA LEU A 55 0.76 1.57 -13.32
C LEU A 55 1.45 0.25 -13.69
N GLY A 56 0.93 -0.42 -14.72
CA GLY A 56 1.54 -1.62 -15.27
C GLY A 56 2.84 -1.30 -16.03
N ASP A 57 3.64 -2.33 -16.29
CA ASP A 57 4.80 -2.24 -17.18
C ASP A 57 4.34 -2.50 -18.62
N VAL A 58 4.55 -1.53 -19.52
CA VAL A 58 4.18 -1.62 -20.93
C VAL A 58 5.38 -1.24 -21.80
N ASN A 59 5.76 -2.14 -22.71
CA ASN A 59 6.89 -1.89 -23.59
C ASN A 59 6.48 -1.09 -24.83
N TYR A 60 6.41 0.24 -24.67
CA TYR A 60 6.03 1.14 -25.77
C TYR A 60 6.99 1.10 -26.97
N GLN A 61 8.26 0.72 -26.77
CA GLN A 61 9.26 0.76 -27.83
C GLN A 61 9.09 -0.39 -28.83
N THR A 62 8.81 -1.60 -28.34
CA THR A 62 8.80 -2.82 -29.15
C THR A 62 7.42 -3.24 -29.66
N VAL A 63 6.34 -2.67 -29.13
CA VAL A 63 4.98 -2.99 -29.59
C VAL A 63 4.70 -2.45 -31.00
N GLY A 64 3.73 -3.06 -31.69
CA GLY A 64 3.27 -2.62 -33.00
C GLY A 64 2.58 -1.25 -32.97
N LEU A 65 2.42 -0.61 -34.14
CA LEU A 65 1.87 0.75 -34.23
C LEU A 65 0.44 0.87 -33.67
N GLU A 66 -0.43 -0.10 -33.96
CA GLU A 66 -1.80 -0.13 -33.44
C GLU A 66 -1.81 -0.21 -31.91
N GLU A 67 -0.96 -1.05 -31.35
CA GLU A 67 -0.88 -1.30 -29.92
C GLU A 67 -0.28 -0.10 -29.15
N LYS A 68 0.62 0.67 -29.79
CA LYS A 68 1.04 2.00 -29.28
C LYS A 68 -0.15 2.95 -29.17
N GLY A 69 -1.08 2.91 -30.11
CA GLY A 69 -2.33 3.67 -30.07
C GLY A 69 -3.17 3.28 -28.87
N THR A 70 -3.42 1.98 -28.68
CA THR A 70 -4.18 1.45 -27.54
C THR A 70 -3.54 1.82 -26.19
N ILE A 71 -2.21 1.80 -26.08
CA ILE A 71 -1.52 2.25 -24.87
C ILE A 71 -1.85 3.73 -24.61
N ILE A 72 -1.68 4.61 -25.60
CA ILE A 72 -1.95 6.05 -25.42
C ILE A 72 -3.39 6.32 -25.02
N GLU A 73 -4.36 5.63 -25.64
CA GLU A 73 -5.78 5.76 -25.32
C GLU A 73 -6.06 5.37 -23.87
N ALA A 74 -5.55 4.21 -23.42
CA ALA A 74 -5.73 3.76 -22.03
C ALA A 74 -5.14 4.74 -21.01
N TYR A 75 -3.96 5.32 -21.29
CA TYR A 75 -3.37 6.35 -20.42
C TYR A 75 -4.20 7.65 -20.45
N SER A 76 -4.75 8.03 -21.59
CA SER A 76 -5.58 9.23 -21.72
C SER A 76 -6.89 9.08 -20.95
N ASP A 77 -7.55 7.92 -21.05
CA ASP A 77 -8.75 7.60 -20.28
C ASP A 77 -8.48 7.63 -18.76
N LEU A 78 -7.35 7.06 -18.33
CA LEU A 78 -6.94 7.13 -16.93
C LEU A 78 -6.78 8.59 -16.46
N ILE A 79 -6.03 9.41 -17.20
CA ILE A 79 -5.81 10.82 -16.83
C ILE A 79 -7.13 11.57 -16.76
N ASN A 80 -8.03 11.35 -17.73
CA ASN A 80 -9.36 11.99 -17.74
C ASN A 80 -10.28 11.48 -16.63
N SER A 81 -10.05 10.28 -16.11
CA SER A 81 -10.78 9.77 -14.94
C SER A 81 -10.37 10.44 -13.63
N LEU A 82 -9.19 11.07 -13.60
CA LEU A 82 -8.72 11.87 -12.46
C LEU A 82 -9.40 13.24 -12.52
N ASP A 83 -10.69 13.29 -12.19
CA ASP A 83 -11.46 14.55 -12.12
C ASP A 83 -10.86 15.46 -11.03
N GLU A 84 -10.84 16.77 -11.29
CA GLU A 84 -10.41 17.81 -10.34
C GLU A 84 -11.26 17.80 -9.05
N LYS A 85 -12.47 17.23 -9.12
CA LYS A 85 -13.36 17.04 -7.97
C LYS A 85 -13.07 15.79 -7.15
N THR A 86 -12.09 14.97 -7.55
CA THR A 86 -11.69 13.78 -6.80
C THR A 86 -10.98 14.21 -5.52
N ASN A 87 -11.75 14.34 -4.45
CA ASN A 87 -11.26 14.64 -3.11
C ASN A 87 -11.16 13.30 -2.34
N PHE A 88 -10.01 13.05 -1.73
CA PHE A 88 -9.75 11.87 -0.90
C PHE A 88 -9.74 12.22 0.57
#